data_AF-A0AAV3RR05-F1
#
_entry.id   AF-A0AAV3RR05-F1
#
_cell.length_a   1.000
_cell.length_b   1.000
_cell.length_c   1.000
_cell.angle_alpha   90.00
_cell.angle_beta   90.00
_cell.angle_gamma   90.00
#
_symmetry.space_group_name_H-M   'P 1'
#
loop_
_entity.id
_entity.type
_entity.pdbx_description
1 polymer ?
#
loop_
_entity_poly.entity_id
_entity_poly.type
_entity_poly.pdbx_seq_one_letter_code
_entity_poly.pdbx_strand_id
1 'polypeptide(L)'
;MKELYGFLQGMEIMSIYIVCVSSDIHEVMATLVFAYENEAYEFYARYARTRGFGIRFGGCIKRTNKDSGSVYVHYVYLECHKQGVKNESKGVDVVVSHKRAEVRTGCQANMRLKIDKFLGGYVIYEWTDVHNHDLIDADKGGPHMILYFRHMVPIQI
;
A
#
# COMPACT_ATOMS: atom_id res chain seq x y z
N MET A 1 -18.73 -5.58 1.38
CA MET A 1 -19.14 -5.16 2.75
C MET A 1 -18.97 -6.27 3.77
N LYS A 2 -19.50 -7.50 3.57
CA LYS A 2 -19.19 -8.66 4.44
C LYS A 2 -17.71 -9.09 4.39
N GLU A 3 -17.02 -8.81 3.28
CA GLU A 3 -15.64 -9.26 3.03
C GLU A 3 -14.58 -8.54 3.88
N LEU A 4 -14.71 -7.22 4.12
CA LEU A 4 -13.77 -6.50 4.99
C LEU A 4 -13.96 -6.86 6.46
N TYR A 5 -15.22 -7.00 6.92
CA TYR A 5 -15.51 -7.42 8.29
C TYR A 5 -15.01 -8.85 8.56
N GLY A 6 -15.24 -9.79 7.64
CA GLY A 6 -14.70 -11.14 7.72
C GLY A 6 -13.17 -11.19 7.62
N PHE A 7 -12.56 -10.30 6.83
CA PHE A 7 -11.11 -10.16 6.75
C PHE A 7 -10.49 -9.67 8.07
N LEU A 8 -11.11 -8.68 8.71
CA LEU A 8 -10.66 -8.13 9.99
C LEU A 8 -10.86 -9.11 11.17
N GLN A 9 -11.89 -9.96 11.14
CA GLN A 9 -12.14 -10.99 12.16
C GLN A 9 -11.12 -12.14 12.15
N GLY A 10 -10.39 -12.36 11.05
CA GLY A 10 -9.37 -13.42 10.92
C GLY A 10 -7.94 -13.00 11.30
N MET A 11 -7.76 -11.79 11.82
CA MET A 11 -6.45 -11.20 12.13
C MET A 11 -6.15 -11.36 13.63
N GLU A 12 -5.35 -12.36 14.02
CA GLU A 12 -4.63 -12.34 15.32
C GLU A 12 -3.51 -11.29 15.26
N ILE A 13 -3.89 -10.02 15.16
CA ILE A 13 -2.96 -8.90 15.24
C ILE A 13 -3.36 -8.15 16.49
N MET A 14 -2.71 -8.51 17.59
CA MET A 14 -2.76 -7.73 18.82
C MET A 14 -2.45 -6.27 18.48
N SER A 15 -3.40 -5.39 18.79
CA SER A 15 -3.34 -3.92 18.67
C SER A 15 -3.98 -3.25 17.44
N ILE A 16 -4.88 -3.90 16.70
CA ILE A 16 -5.90 -3.14 15.96
C ILE A 16 -7.08 -2.91 16.92
N TYR A 17 -7.13 -1.74 17.56
CA TYR A 17 -8.29 -1.29 18.34
C TYR A 17 -9.42 -0.97 17.35
N ILE A 18 -10.06 -1.99 16.79
CA ILE A 18 -11.26 -1.85 15.96
C ILE A 18 -12.40 -1.50 16.90
N VAL A 19 -12.64 -0.21 17.12
CA VAL A 19 -13.95 0.23 17.61
C VAL A 19 -14.90 0.11 16.42
N CYS A 20 -15.65 -1.00 16.37
CA CYS A 20 -16.67 -1.26 15.37
C CYS A 20 -17.84 -0.27 15.56
N VAL A 21 -17.79 0.90 14.90
CA VAL A 21 -18.90 1.88 14.94
C VAL A 21 -19.41 2.27 13.55
N SER A 22 -18.68 1.98 12.46
CA SER A 22 -19.05 2.46 11.13
C SER A 22 -19.05 1.39 10.05
N SER A 23 -20.04 1.49 9.15
CA SER A 23 -20.12 0.74 7.89
C SER A 23 -19.31 1.37 6.75
N ASP A 24 -18.77 2.58 6.95
CA ASP A 24 -17.97 3.27 5.95
C ASP A 24 -16.50 2.85 6.05
N ILE A 25 -15.97 2.28 4.97
CA ILE A 25 -14.57 1.88 4.87
C ILE A 25 -13.62 3.08 5.02
N HIS A 26 -14.01 4.28 4.57
CA HIS A 26 -13.20 5.48 4.74
C HIS A 26 -13.00 5.81 6.21
N GLU A 27 -14.06 5.67 7.02
CA GLU A 27 -13.99 5.89 8.46
C GLU A 27 -13.14 4.83 9.15
N VAL A 28 -13.32 3.55 8.79
CA VAL A 28 -12.49 2.47 9.34
C VAL A 28 -11.01 2.71 9.03
N MET A 29 -10.67 3.01 7.78
CA MET A 29 -9.27 3.28 7.38
C MET A 29 -8.66 4.44 8.15
N ALA A 30 -9.44 5.51 8.42
CA ALA A 30 -8.96 6.66 9.19
C ALA A 30 -8.69 6.35 10.68
N THR A 31 -9.24 5.26 11.22
CA THR A 31 -9.01 4.85 12.63
C THR A 31 -7.81 3.94 12.83
N LEU A 32 -7.21 3.43 11.75
CA LEU A 32 -6.12 2.46 11.86
C LEU A 32 -4.81 3.14 12.31
N VAL A 33 -4.15 2.51 13.27
CA VAL A 33 -2.83 2.89 13.79
C VAL A 33 -1.92 1.67 13.70
N PHE A 34 -0.73 1.87 13.16
CA PHE A 34 0.30 0.83 13.02
C PHE A 34 1.53 1.22 13.85
N ALA A 35 2.11 0.29 14.58
CA ALA A 35 3.30 0.60 15.38
C ALA A 35 4.51 0.91 14.48
N TYR A 36 4.58 0.23 13.34
CA TYR A 36 5.72 0.26 12.43
C TYR A 36 5.27 0.31 10.96
N GLU A 37 6.12 0.82 10.08
CA GLU A 37 5.77 0.95 8.67
C GLU A 37 5.58 -0.40 7.93
N ASN A 38 6.21 -1.47 8.41
CA ASN A 38 6.06 -2.83 7.88
C ASN A 38 4.66 -3.40 8.18
N GLU A 39 4.07 -3.11 9.35
CA GLU A 39 2.70 -3.52 9.68
C GLU A 39 1.69 -2.86 8.74
N ALA A 40 1.86 -1.56 8.48
CA ALA A 40 1.02 -0.82 7.54
C ALA A 40 1.17 -1.35 6.11
N TYR A 41 2.39 -1.69 5.70
CA TYR A 41 2.65 -2.34 4.41
C TYR A 41 1.95 -3.69 4.30
N GLU A 42 2.07 -4.53 5.32
CA GLU A 42 1.45 -5.86 5.33
C GLU A 42 -0.08 -5.76 5.27
N PHE A 43 -0.66 -4.85 6.05
CA PHE A 43 -2.08 -4.52 6.01
C PHE A 43 -2.51 -4.18 4.58
N TYR A 44 -1.85 -3.20 3.94
CA TYR A 44 -2.23 -2.77 2.60
C TYR A 44 -1.96 -3.83 1.53
N ALA A 45 -0.91 -4.64 1.69
CA ALA A 45 -0.62 -5.75 0.80
C ALA A 45 -1.73 -6.82 0.86
N ARG A 46 -2.22 -7.15 2.06
CA ARG A 46 -3.35 -8.06 2.24
C ARG A 46 -4.64 -7.47 1.67
N TYR A 47 -4.92 -6.20 1.98
CA TYR A 47 -6.05 -5.46 1.39
C TYR A 47 -6.01 -5.52 -0.14
N ALA A 48 -4.89 -5.16 -0.75
CA ALA A 48 -4.71 -5.16 -2.19
C ALA A 48 -4.90 -6.56 -2.81
N ARG A 49 -4.40 -7.62 -2.15
CA ARG A 49 -4.65 -9.01 -2.57
C ARG A 49 -6.13 -9.35 -2.60
N THR A 50 -6.86 -9.02 -1.53
CA THR A 50 -8.31 -9.28 -1.46
C THR A 50 -9.11 -8.48 -2.49
N ARG A 51 -8.63 -7.28 -2.83
CA ARG A 51 -9.24 -6.39 -3.82
C ARG A 51 -8.75 -6.65 -5.25
N GLY A 52 -7.79 -7.55 -5.47
CA GLY A 52 -7.36 -7.92 -6.82
C GLY A 52 -6.33 -7.00 -7.47
N PHE A 53 -5.50 -6.28 -6.70
CA PHE A 53 -4.40 -5.47 -7.24
C PHE A 53 -3.07 -5.70 -6.51
N GLY A 54 -1.96 -5.37 -7.19
CA GLY A 54 -0.63 -5.33 -6.60
C GLY A 54 -0.28 -3.93 -6.09
N ILE A 55 0.56 -3.86 -5.04
CA ILE A 55 1.07 -2.60 -4.49
C ILE A 55 2.51 -2.34 -4.93
N ARG A 56 2.89 -1.06 -4.98
CA ARG A 56 4.24 -0.56 -5.22
C ARG A 56 4.62 0.40 -4.10
N PHE A 57 5.89 0.39 -3.71
CA PHE A 57 6.43 1.43 -2.84
C PHE A 57 6.64 2.73 -3.63
N GLY A 58 5.87 3.76 -3.29
CA GLY A 58 5.97 5.10 -3.88
C GLY A 58 7.11 5.93 -3.29
N GLY A 59 7.64 5.53 -2.14
CA GLY A 59 8.75 6.20 -1.45
C GLY A 59 8.44 6.47 0.01
N CYS A 60 9.38 7.14 0.68
CA CYS A 60 9.20 7.63 2.04
C CYS A 60 9.92 8.96 2.23
N ILE A 61 9.50 9.71 3.26
CA ILE A 61 10.23 10.89 3.74
C ILE A 61 10.75 10.58 5.14
N LYS A 62 12.07 10.64 5.31
CA LYS A 62 12.73 10.51 6.60
C LYS A 62 12.85 11.87 7.29
N ARG A 63 12.80 11.88 8.63
CA ARG A 63 13.07 13.04 9.47
C ARG A 63 14.10 12.69 10.53
N THR A 64 14.78 13.71 11.04
CA THR A 64 15.72 13.57 12.14
C THR A 64 15.05 14.04 13.42
N ASN A 65 15.14 13.23 14.47
CA ASN A 65 14.77 13.66 15.81
C ASN A 65 15.81 14.69 16.29
N LYS A 66 15.35 15.87 16.72
CA LYS A 66 16.25 16.95 17.13
C LYS A 66 16.99 16.65 18.44
N ASP A 67 16.39 15.85 19.32
CA ASP A 67 16.91 15.59 20.66
C ASP A 67 17.90 14.42 20.63
N SER A 68 17.54 13.32 19.95
CA SER A 68 18.38 12.12 19.86
C SER A 68 19.31 12.08 18.65
N GLY A 69 19.11 12.95 17.65
CA GLY A 69 19.79 12.90 16.36
C GLY A 69 19.41 11.70 15.47
N SER A 70 18.52 10.82 15.92
CA SER A 70 18.14 9.61 15.19
C SER A 70 17.26 9.93 13.99
N VAL A 71 17.54 9.31 12.84
CA VAL A 71 16.70 9.37 11.66
C VAL A 71 15.58 8.34 11.76
N TYR A 72 14.35 8.74 11.43
CA TYR A 72 13.18 7.87 11.37
C TYR A 72 12.35 8.15 10.12
N VAL A 73 11.61 7.15 9.65
CA VAL A 73 10.68 7.32 8.53
C VAL A 73 9.45 8.06 9.05
N HIS A 74 9.11 9.21 8.47
CA HIS A 74 8.00 10.03 8.94
C HIS A 74 6.76 9.92 8.04
N TYR A 75 6.97 9.81 6.72
CA TYR A 75 5.93 9.55 5.74
C TYR A 75 6.24 8.30 4.93
N VAL A 76 5.22 7.52 4.61
CA VAL A 76 5.31 6.34 3.74
C VAL A 76 4.23 6.43 2.67
N TYR A 77 4.62 6.15 1.42
CA TYR A 77 3.72 6.19 0.26
C TYR A 77 3.61 4.80 -0.35
N LEU A 78 2.40 4.23 -0.32
CA LEU A 78 2.07 2.98 -0.98
C LEU A 78 1.07 3.24 -2.11
N GLU A 79 1.31 2.60 -3.24
CA GLU A 79 0.68 2.94 -4.51
C GLU A 79 0.14 1.67 -5.17
N CYS A 80 -0.87 1.79 -6.04
CA CYS A 80 -1.17 0.70 -6.96
C CYS A 80 0.03 0.47 -7.90
N HIS A 81 0.29 -0.79 -8.27
CA HIS A 81 1.35 -1.13 -9.22
C HIS A 81 1.18 -0.48 -10.61
N LYS A 82 -0.05 -0.05 -10.97
CA LYS A 82 -0.32 0.72 -12.19
C LYS A 82 -0.27 2.24 -12.00
N GLN A 83 0.18 2.73 -10.85
CA GLN A 83 0.25 4.17 -10.57
C GLN A 83 1.29 4.89 -11.43
N GLY A 84 0.96 6.14 -11.77
CA GLY A 84 1.79 7.04 -12.56
C GLY A 84 1.68 6.78 -14.06
N VAL A 85 2.23 7.70 -14.85
CA VAL A 85 2.41 7.55 -16.29
C VAL A 85 3.90 7.48 -16.57
N LYS A 86 4.30 6.76 -17.62
CA LYS A 86 5.71 6.72 -18.02
C LYS A 86 6.14 8.14 -18.38
N ASN A 87 7.25 8.60 -17.79
CA ASN A 87 7.99 9.70 -18.40
C ASN A 87 8.60 9.15 -19.69
N GLU A 88 8.12 9.61 -20.84
CA GLU A 88 8.78 9.36 -22.12
C GLU A 88 10.18 9.99 -22.06
N SER A 89 11.15 9.22 -21.56
CA SER A 89 12.55 9.61 -21.64
C SER A 89 12.89 9.70 -23.13
N LYS A 90 13.00 10.93 -23.62
CA LYS A 90 13.48 11.25 -24.96
C LYS A 90 14.84 10.56 -25.18
N GLY A 91 14.85 9.62 -26.13
CA GLY A 91 16.02 9.10 -26.83
C GLY A 91 17.14 8.51 -25.98
N VAL A 92 17.23 7.18 -25.93
CA VAL A 92 18.51 6.45 -26.03
C VAL A 92 18.22 5.10 -26.69
N ASP A 93 18.74 4.91 -27.89
CA ASP A 93 18.91 3.61 -28.55
C ASP A 93 19.83 2.71 -27.73
N VAL A 94 19.30 1.82 -26.88
CA VAL A 94 20.09 0.69 -26.35
C VAL A 94 19.16 -0.50 -26.07
N VAL A 95 19.34 -1.53 -26.90
CA VAL A 95 19.20 -2.98 -26.63
C VAL A 95 17.88 -3.43 -26.00
N VAL A 96 17.21 -4.33 -26.73
CA VAL A 96 16.11 -5.18 -26.27
C VAL A 96 16.57 -6.04 -25.09
N SER A 97 16.74 -5.43 -23.91
CA SER A 97 16.57 -6.16 -22.66
C SER A 97 15.10 -6.52 -22.58
N HIS A 98 14.78 -7.73 -22.11
CA HIS A 98 13.42 -8.16 -21.78
C HIS A 98 12.84 -7.34 -20.62
N LYS A 99 12.78 -6.01 -20.75
CA LYS A 99 12.05 -5.12 -19.86
C LYS A 99 10.59 -5.46 -20.07
N ARG A 100 10.05 -6.19 -19.09
CA ARG A 100 8.62 -6.49 -18.96
C ARG A 100 7.83 -5.22 -19.26
N ALA A 101 6.81 -5.34 -20.11
CA ALA A 101 5.94 -4.21 -20.46
C ALA A 101 5.48 -3.51 -19.18
N GLU A 102 5.80 -2.22 -19.07
CA GLU A 102 5.43 -1.41 -17.92
C GLU A 102 3.91 -1.17 -17.96
N VAL A 103 3.19 -1.67 -16.97
CA VAL A 103 1.72 -1.68 -16.89
C VAL A 103 1.13 -0.44 -16.20
N ARG A 104 1.88 0.67 -16.16
CA ARG A 104 1.43 1.92 -15.54
C ARG A 104 0.36 2.60 -16.39
N THR A 105 -0.84 2.77 -15.83
CA THR A 105 -2.02 3.33 -16.51
C THR A 105 -2.40 4.70 -15.99
N GLY A 106 -1.61 5.30 -15.10
CA GLY A 106 -2.00 6.51 -14.38
C GLY A 106 -2.98 6.25 -13.23
N CYS A 107 -3.02 5.03 -12.69
CA CYS A 107 -3.88 4.72 -11.55
C CYS A 107 -3.56 5.63 -10.36
N GLN A 108 -4.59 6.08 -9.64
CA GLN A 108 -4.44 6.98 -8.49
C GLN A 108 -4.68 6.29 -7.15
N ALA A 109 -5.04 5.00 -7.15
CA ALA A 109 -5.26 4.26 -5.92
C ALA A 109 -3.98 4.18 -5.08
N ASN A 110 -4.08 4.59 -3.82
CA ASN A 110 -2.94 4.77 -2.94
C ASN A 110 -3.33 4.68 -1.46
N MET A 111 -2.33 4.48 -0.62
CA MET A 111 -2.41 4.61 0.84
C MET A 111 -1.17 5.35 1.33
N ARG A 112 -1.37 6.49 2.00
CA ARG A 112 -0.29 7.31 2.55
C ARG A 112 -0.37 7.37 4.06
N LEU A 113 0.78 7.19 4.67
CA LEU A 113 0.94 7.09 6.11
C LEU A 113 1.82 8.22 6.63
N LYS A 114 1.54 8.65 7.86
CA LYS A 114 2.40 9.55 8.61
C LYS A 114 2.50 9.09 10.05
N ILE A 115 3.61 9.40 10.72
CA ILE A 115 3.68 9.23 12.18
C ILE A 115 2.78 10.26 12.86
N ASP A 116 1.86 9.77 13.69
CA ASP A 116 1.12 10.54 14.67
C ASP A 116 1.77 10.39 16.05
N LYS A 117 2.23 11.50 16.62
CA LYS A 117 2.93 11.49 17.91
C LYS A 117 1.99 11.27 19.10
N PHE A 118 0.71 11.59 18.96
CA PHE A 118 -0.28 11.43 20.03
C PHE A 118 -0.74 9.97 20.12
N LEU A 119 -0.99 9.36 18.96
CA LEU A 119 -1.37 7.95 18.87
C LEU A 119 -0.17 7.00 18.93
N GLY A 120 1.06 7.51 18.76
CA GLY A 120 2.29 6.74 18.95
C GLY A 120 2.60 5.77 17.82
N GLY A 121 2.12 6.04 16.60
CA GLY A 121 2.28 5.13 15.46
C GLY A 121 1.98 5.80 14.11
N TYR A 122 2.02 5.00 13.04
CA TYR A 122 1.63 5.42 11.71
C TYR A 122 0.11 5.40 11.56
N VAL A 123 -0.44 6.50 11.08
CA VAL A 123 -1.85 6.64 10.73
C VAL A 123 -2.01 6.87 9.24
N ILE A 124 -3.12 6.40 8.68
CA ILE A 124 -3.49 6.68 7.29
C ILE A 124 -4.02 8.12 7.25
N TYR A 125 -3.33 9.00 6.51
CA TYR A 125 -3.77 10.40 6.36
C TYR A 125 -4.41 10.67 4.98
N GLU A 126 -4.13 9.80 4.00
CA GLU A 126 -4.71 9.87 2.66
C GLU A 126 -4.85 8.46 2.12
N TRP A 127 -6.02 8.16 1.55
CA TRP A 127 -6.31 6.87 0.96
C TRP A 127 -7.29 7.02 -0.20
N THR A 128 -7.09 6.24 -1.25
CA THR A 128 -7.94 6.23 -2.44
C THR A 128 -8.03 4.80 -2.97
N ASP A 129 -9.25 4.27 -3.11
CA ASP A 129 -9.52 2.94 -3.69
C ASP A 129 -10.15 3.00 -5.08
N VAL A 130 -10.02 4.14 -5.75
CA VAL A 130 -10.52 4.31 -7.12
C VAL A 130 -9.43 3.86 -8.09
N HIS A 131 -9.70 2.77 -8.81
CA HIS A 131 -8.81 2.22 -9.82
C HIS A 131 -9.31 2.57 -11.22
N ASN A 132 -8.38 2.85 -12.13
CA ASN A 132 -8.68 3.13 -13.54
C ASN A 132 -8.45 1.93 -14.46
N HIS A 133 -8.33 0.75 -13.88
CA HIS A 133 -8.08 -0.51 -14.56
C HIS A 133 -8.86 -1.61 -13.85
N ASP A 134 -9.10 -2.69 -14.58
CA ASP A 134 -9.76 -3.85 -14.00
C ASP A 134 -8.93 -4.45 -12.85
N LEU A 135 -9.64 -4.83 -11.80
CA LEU A 135 -9.11 -5.60 -10.70
C LEU A 135 -9.23 -7.09 -11.05
N ILE A 136 -8.28 -7.88 -10.59
CA ILE A 136 -8.30 -9.32 -10.82
C ILE A 136 -9.29 -9.94 -9.83
N ASP A 137 -10.31 -10.64 -10.34
CA ASP A 137 -11.23 -11.40 -9.48
C ASP A 137 -10.43 -12.35 -8.57
N ALA A 138 -10.65 -12.26 -7.26
CA ALA A 138 -9.98 -13.11 -6.28
C ALA A 138 -10.18 -14.61 -6.57
N ASP A 139 -11.35 -14.97 -7.13
CA ASP A 139 -11.73 -16.34 -7.51
C ASP A 139 -11.06 -16.85 -8.79
N LYS A 140 -10.57 -15.95 -9.66
CA LYS A 140 -9.80 -16.32 -10.86
C LYS A 140 -8.30 -16.41 -10.57
N GLY A 141 -7.93 -16.56 -9.28
CA GLY A 141 -6.59 -16.56 -8.68
C GLY A 141 -5.63 -17.66 -9.14
N GLY A 142 -5.57 -17.96 -10.43
CA GLY A 142 -4.55 -18.80 -11.03
C GLY A 142 -3.17 -18.11 -11.12
N PRO A 143 -2.23 -18.64 -11.93
CA PRO A 143 -0.83 -18.20 -12.02
C PRO A 143 -0.61 -16.71 -12.35
N HIS A 144 -1.66 -15.97 -12.72
CA HIS A 144 -1.62 -14.53 -12.92
C HIS A 144 -1.31 -13.73 -11.64
N MET A 145 -1.82 -14.14 -10.48
CA MET A 145 -1.54 -13.47 -9.20
C MET A 145 -0.06 -13.63 -8.80
N ILE A 146 0.52 -14.79 -9.09
CA ILE A 146 1.93 -15.11 -8.81
C ILE A 146 2.88 -14.15 -9.54
N LEU A 147 2.57 -13.72 -10.77
CA LEU A 147 3.42 -12.78 -11.53
C LEU A 147 3.28 -11.32 -11.06
N TYR A 148 2.23 -10.97 -10.32
CA TYR A 148 2.02 -9.64 -9.72
C TYR A 148 2.59 -9.56 -8.30
N PHE A 149 2.55 -10.65 -7.52
CA PHE A 149 3.00 -10.67 -6.13
C PHE A 149 4.42 -11.19 -5.91
N ARG A 150 5.06 -11.82 -6.91
CA ARG A 150 6.48 -12.24 -6.86
C ARG A 150 7.48 -11.11 -6.62
N HIS A 151 7.03 -9.85 -6.72
CA HIS A 151 7.83 -8.65 -6.46
C HIS A 151 7.39 -7.89 -5.19
N MET A 152 6.55 -8.48 -4.33
CA MET A 152 6.42 -8.06 -2.94
C MET A 152 7.70 -8.46 -2.19
N VAL A 153 8.82 -7.87 -2.59
CA VAL A 153 10.05 -7.95 -1.83
C VAL A 153 9.80 -7.11 -0.58
N PRO A 154 10.01 -7.65 0.64
CA PRO A 154 9.94 -6.83 1.84
C PRO A 154 10.85 -5.62 1.65
N ILE A 155 10.29 -4.44 1.84
CA ILE A 155 11.03 -3.19 1.69
C ILE A 155 12.14 -3.21 2.75
N GLN A 156 13.40 -3.13 2.32
CA GLN A 156 14.48 -2.71 3.21
C GLN A 156 14.42 -1.17 3.26
N ILE A 157 13.92 -0.64 4.38
CA ILE A 157 13.57 0.76 4.61
C ILE A 157 14.70 1.47 5.35
#